data_AF-A0A2T2R206-F1
#
_entry.id   AF-A0A2T2R206-F1
#
_cell.length_a   1.000
_cell.length_b   1.000
_cell.length_c   1.000
_cell.angle_alpha   90.00
_cell.angle_beta   90.00
_cell.angle_gamma   90.00
#
_symmetry.space_group_name_H-M   'P 1'
#
loop_
_entity.id
_entity.type
_entity.pdbx_description
1 polymer ?
#
loop_
_entity_poly.entity_id
_entity_poly.type
_entity_poly.pdbx_seq_one_letter_code
_entity_poly.pdbx_strand_id
1 'polypeptide(L)'
;MYVLIKNNFEQYSGGLDNAIDEYMSAFDHACWYDYSALKGLTGGRVDDIVTDDLFFEYFSNVEAFKQFAHEQMKNYQAFLAELDEITLE
;
A
#
# COMPACT_ATOMS: atom_id res chain seq x y z
N MET A 1 1.30 8.42 4.36
CA MET A 1 1.36 7.54 3.18
C MET A 1 2.23 6.30 3.42
N TYR A 2 3.49 6.46 3.82
CA TYR A 2 4.41 5.34 4.12
C TYR A 2 3.83 4.27 5.05
N VAL A 3 3.22 4.66 6.18
CA VAL A 3 2.63 3.72 7.16
C VAL A 3 1.38 3.00 6.62
N LEU A 4 0.62 3.65 5.73
CA LEU A 4 -0.64 3.12 5.19
C LEU A 4 -0.40 2.12 4.07
N ILE A 5 0.61 2.38 3.24
CA ILE A 5 0.92 1.59 2.07
C ILE A 5 2.09 0.68 2.45
N LYS A 6 3.32 1.19 2.45
CA LYS A 6 4.54 0.41 2.55
C LYS A 6 4.58 -0.61 3.71
N ASN A 7 4.28 -0.21 4.95
CA ASN A 7 4.40 -1.12 6.12
C ASN A 7 3.54 -2.38 5.99
N ASN A 8 2.36 -2.27 5.38
CA ASN A 8 1.47 -3.42 5.20
C ASN A 8 1.98 -4.36 4.10
N PHE A 9 2.60 -3.82 3.05
CA PHE A 9 3.17 -4.61 1.96
C PHE A 9 4.51 -5.28 2.34
N GLU A 10 5.27 -4.71 3.28
CA GLU A 10 6.48 -5.36 3.82
C GLU A 10 6.18 -6.68 4.54
N GLN A 11 4.94 -6.89 5.00
CA GLN A 11 4.50 -8.15 5.61
C GLN A 11 4.16 -9.23 4.58
N TYR A 12 4.13 -8.89 3.30
CA TYR A 12 3.88 -9.87 2.23
C TYR A 12 5.04 -10.87 2.13
N SER A 13 4.71 -12.11 1.74
CA SER A 13 5.72 -13.14 1.57
C SER A 13 6.72 -12.74 0.48
N GLY A 14 8.01 -12.76 0.79
CA GLY A 14 9.07 -12.26 -0.09
C GLY A 14 9.33 -10.75 0.04
N GLY A 15 8.67 -10.08 0.99
CA GLY A 15 8.91 -8.67 1.30
C GLY A 15 8.38 -7.74 0.21
N LEU A 16 8.98 -6.55 0.15
CA LEU A 16 8.46 -5.45 -0.66
C LEU A 16 8.53 -5.72 -2.16
N ASP A 17 9.59 -6.38 -2.65
CA ASP A 17 9.77 -6.67 -4.07
C ASP A 17 8.67 -7.60 -4.58
N ASN A 18 8.44 -8.72 -3.88
CA ASN A 18 7.33 -9.61 -4.19
C ASN A 18 5.97 -8.93 -4.04
N ALA A 19 5.82 -8.02 -3.07
CA ALA A 19 4.59 -7.27 -2.89
C ALA A 19 4.29 -6.32 -4.07
N ILE A 20 5.32 -5.85 -4.77
CA ILE A 20 5.17 -5.02 -5.98
C ILE A 20 4.83 -5.91 -7.17
N ASP A 21 5.56 -7.01 -7.36
CA ASP A 21 5.34 -7.94 -8.48
C ASP A 21 3.95 -8.59 -8.42
N GLU A 22 3.48 -8.91 -7.21
CA GLU A 22 2.20 -9.56 -6.94
C GLU A 22 1.18 -8.58 -6.34
N TYR A 23 1.23 -7.32 -6.75
CA TYR A 23 0.52 -6.20 -6.12
C TYR A 23 -0.92 -6.46 -5.71
N MET A 24 -1.74 -7.06 -6.59
CA MET A 24 -3.15 -7.30 -6.27
C MET A 24 -3.32 -8.27 -5.10
N SER A 25 -2.52 -9.34 -5.06
CA SER A 25 -2.52 -10.33 -3.97
C SER A 25 -1.99 -9.69 -2.68
N ALA A 26 -0.92 -8.89 -2.80
CA ALA A 26 -0.33 -8.20 -1.66
C ALA A 26 -1.28 -7.13 -1.08
N PHE A 27 -2.06 -6.46 -1.92
CA PHE A 27 -3.07 -5.49 -1.50
C PHE A 27 -4.20 -6.18 -0.73
N ASP A 28 -4.70 -7.30 -1.26
CA ASP A 28 -5.73 -8.07 -0.57
C ASP A 28 -5.20 -8.58 0.78
N HIS A 29 -3.97 -9.10 0.84
CA HIS A 29 -3.31 -9.46 2.09
C HIS A 29 -3.24 -8.28 3.08
N ALA A 30 -2.81 -7.11 2.60
CA ALA A 30 -2.74 -5.89 3.38
C ALA A 30 -4.12 -5.46 3.94
N CYS A 31 -5.21 -5.75 3.25
CA CYS A 31 -6.56 -5.49 3.76
C CYS A 31 -7.03 -6.50 4.82
N TRP A 32 -6.43 -7.70 4.88
CA TRP A 32 -6.77 -8.70 5.90
C TRP A 32 -5.83 -8.68 7.10
N TYR A 33 -4.73 -7.91 7.04
CA TYR A 33 -3.79 -7.79 8.13
C TYR A 33 -4.39 -7.01 9.31
N ASP A 34 -4.32 -7.59 10.52
CA ASP A 34 -5.03 -7.06 11.70
C ASP A 34 -4.57 -5.69 12.17
N TYR A 35 -3.35 -5.29 11.81
CA TYR A 35 -2.78 -3.98 12.15
C TYR A 35 -2.75 -3.03 10.94
N SER A 36 -3.49 -3.37 9.88
CA SER A 36 -3.59 -2.54 8.69
C SER A 36 -4.75 -1.56 8.80
N ALA A 37 -4.44 -0.29 8.59
CA ALA A 37 -5.46 0.74 8.37
C ALA A 37 -6.20 0.60 7.02
N LEU A 38 -5.80 -0.35 6.16
CA LEU A 38 -6.52 -0.68 4.92
C LEU A 38 -7.64 -1.69 5.15
N LYS A 39 -7.80 -2.24 6.37
CA LYS A 39 -8.82 -3.23 6.72
C LYS A 39 -10.24 -2.75 6.45
N GLY A 40 -10.50 -1.46 6.68
CA GLY A 40 -11.80 -0.84 6.39
C GLY A 40 -12.18 -0.79 4.90
N LEU A 41 -11.22 -0.88 3.98
CA LEU A 41 -11.47 -0.71 2.54
C LEU A 41 -12.10 -1.94 1.86
N THR A 42 -12.04 -3.13 2.48
CA THR A 42 -12.67 -4.37 1.96
C THR A 42 -14.06 -4.62 2.53
N GLY A 43 -14.66 -3.64 3.22
CA GLY A 43 -15.96 -3.77 3.89
C GLY A 43 -15.88 -4.52 5.23
N GLY A 44 -14.67 -4.85 5.69
CA GLY A 44 -14.40 -5.47 6.98
C GLY A 44 -14.14 -4.43 8.06
N ARG A 45 -15.19 -4.12 8.84
CA ARG A 45 -15.18 -3.19 9.99
C ARG A 45 -14.73 -1.77 9.63
N VAL A 46 -15.70 -0.87 9.58
CA VAL A 46 -15.46 0.59 9.61
C VAL A 46 -14.86 0.89 10.98
N ASP A 47 -13.55 1.09 11.04
CA ASP A 47 -12.93 1.70 12.22
C ASP A 47 -13.22 3.20 12.15
N ASP A 48 -13.78 3.76 13.22
CA ASP A 48 -14.14 5.20 13.35
C ASP A 48 -12.95 6.17 13.15
N ILE A 49 -11.75 5.64 12.91
CA ILE A 49 -10.50 6.36 12.72
C ILE A 49 -10.32 6.79 11.25
N VAL A 50 -10.89 6.05 10.29
CA VAL A 50 -10.94 6.47 8.89
C VAL A 50 -12.32 7.08 8.68
N THR A 51 -12.41 8.41 8.80
CA THR A 51 -13.56 9.12 8.23
C THR A 51 -13.55 8.84 6.73
N ASP A 52 -14.48 8.00 6.28
CA ASP A 52 -14.72 7.69 4.86
C ASP A 52 -14.68 8.95 3.98
N ASP A 53 -15.14 10.07 4.54
CA ASP A 53 -15.10 11.42 3.96
C ASP A 53 -13.74 11.78 3.35
N LEU A 54 -12.62 11.56 4.07
CA LEU A 54 -11.29 11.95 3.58
C LEU A 54 -10.81 11.00 2.46
N PHE A 55 -11.14 9.72 2.54
CA PHE A 55 -10.75 8.74 1.53
C PHE A 55 -11.48 9.02 0.20
N PHE A 56 -12.79 9.28 0.26
CA PHE A 56 -13.60 9.61 -0.91
C PHE A 56 -13.39 11.05 -1.42
N GLU A 57 -12.83 11.95 -0.62
CA GLU A 57 -12.34 13.26 -1.08
C GLU A 57 -11.16 13.14 -2.05
N TYR A 58 -10.24 12.19 -1.80
CA TYR A 58 -9.04 12.01 -2.64
C TYR A 58 -9.21 10.97 -3.75
N PHE A 59 -10.08 9.97 -3.56
CA PHE A 59 -10.26 8.87 -4.51
C PHE A 59 -11.73 8.66 -4.84
N SER A 60 -12.03 8.56 -6.14
CA SER A 60 -13.39 8.34 -6.62
C SER A 60 -13.99 6.98 -6.23
N ASN A 61 -13.13 6.01 -5.91
CA ASN A 61 -13.49 4.67 -5.42
C ASN A 61 -12.22 3.93 -4.95
N VAL A 62 -12.41 2.75 -4.35
CA VAL A 62 -11.32 1.87 -3.89
C VAL A 62 -10.36 1.48 -5.01
N GLU A 63 -10.84 1.31 -6.24
CA GLU A 63 -9.99 0.94 -7.38
C GLU A 63 -9.01 2.06 -7.76
N ALA A 64 -9.46 3.33 -7.71
CA ALA A 64 -8.58 4.48 -7.90
C ALA A 64 -7.48 4.55 -6.83
N PHE A 65 -7.81 4.21 -5.59
CA PHE A 65 -6.83 4.09 -4.52
C PHE A 65 -5.86 2.92 -4.74
N LYS A 66 -6.35 1.74 -5.16
CA LYS A 66 -5.52 0.58 -5.51
C LYS A 66 -4.50 0.94 -6.59
N GLN A 67 -4.93 1.64 -7.64
CA GLN A 67 -4.02 2.09 -8.70
C GLN A 67 -2.98 3.09 -8.18
N PHE A 68 -3.42 4.08 -7.41
CA PHE A 68 -2.51 5.05 -6.81
C PHE A 68 -1.46 4.39 -5.92
N ALA A 69 -1.88 3.48 -5.02
CA ALA A 69 -0.96 2.80 -4.13
C ALA A 69 0.05 1.92 -4.88
N HIS A 70 -0.34 1.31 -6.00
CA HIS A 70 0.58 0.55 -6.86
C HIS A 70 1.67 1.44 -7.44
N GLU A 71 1.28 2.60 -7.98
CA GLU A 71 2.22 3.54 -8.57
C GLU A 71 3.16 4.12 -7.50
N GLN A 72 2.67 4.39 -6.28
CA GLN A 72 3.54 4.81 -5.17
C GLN A 72 4.56 3.72 -4.80
N MET A 73 4.16 2.44 -4.83
CA MET A 73 5.06 1.32 -4.53
C MET A 73 6.15 1.17 -5.59
N LYS A 74 5.82 1.31 -6.88
CA LYS A 74 6.80 1.32 -7.98
C LYS A 74 7.76 2.50 -7.91
N ASN A 75 7.24 3.71 -7.66
CA ASN A 75 8.07 4.90 -7.51
C ASN A 75 9.05 4.76 -6.35
N TYR A 76 8.62 4.13 -5.27
CA TYR A 76 9.48 3.84 -4.15
C TYR A 76 10.57 2.81 -4.49
N GLN A 77 10.24 1.77 -5.26
CA GLN A 77 11.23 0.81 -5.75
C GLN A 77 12.29 1.49 -6.63
N ALA A 78 11.87 2.35 -7.55
CA ALA A 78 12.79 3.12 -8.39
C ALA A 78 13.70 4.03 -7.53
N PHE A 79 13.14 4.71 -6.54
CA PHE A 79 13.92 5.51 -5.59
C PHE A 79 14.94 4.68 -4.80
N LEU A 80 14.58 3.46 -4.38
CA LEU A 80 15.53 2.56 -3.71
C LEU A 80 16.67 2.14 -4.64
N ALA A 81 16.37 1.82 -5.89
CA ALA A 81 17.39 1.47 -6.88
C ALA A 81 18.37 2.65 -7.12
N GLU A 82 17.85 3.87 -7.25
CA GLU A 82 18.67 5.09 -7.36
C GLU A 82 19.57 5.29 -6.13
N LEU A 83 19.06 5.05 -4.92
CA LEU A 83 19.86 5.16 -3.70
C LEU A 83 20.98 4.10 -3.64
N ASP A 84 20.67 2.86 -4.02
CA ASP A 84 21.66 1.79 -4.05
C ASP A 84 22.79 2.12 -5.03
N GLU A 85 22.47 2.65 -6.21
CA GLU A 85 23.46 3.13 -7.19
C GLU A 85 24.36 4.24 -6.60
N ILE A 86 23.79 5.21 -5.88
CA ILE A 86 24.54 6.30 -5.22
C ILE A 86 25.45 5.77 -4.10
N THR A 87 25.03 4.75 -3.35
CA THR A 87 25.83 4.19 -2.25
C THR A 87 26.96 3.25 -2.70
N LEU A 88 26.95 2.84 -3.96
CA LEU A 88 27.99 2.00 -4.57
C LEU A 88 29.12 2.81 -5.26
N GLU A 89 28.98 4.14 -5.35
CA GLU A 89 30.04 5.10 -5.74
C GLU A 89 30.84 5.62 -4.53
#